data_AF-A0A257AAA9-F1
#
_entry.id   AF-A0A257AAA9-F1
#
_cell.length_a   1.000
_cell.length_b   1.000
_cell.length_c   1.000
_cell.angle_alpha   90.00
_cell.angle_beta   90.00
_cell.angle_gamma   90.00
#
_symmetry.space_group_name_H-M   'P 1'
#
loop_
_entity.id
_entity.type
_entity.pdbx_description
1 polymer ?
#
loop_
_entity_poly.entity_id
_entity_poly.type
_entity_poly.pdbx_seq_one_letter_code
_entity_poly.pdbx_strand_id
1 'polypeptide(L)' 'MKEIIFYGRGGQGAVTAANLLASAALKSGNKGVQAFPFFGAERRGAPV' A
#
# COMPACT_ATOMS: atom_id res chain seq x y z
N MET A 1 3.32 -13.66 11.33
CA MET A 1 2.65 -12.73 10.40
C MET A 1 3.48 -11.45 10.36
N LYS A 2 3.72 -10.85 9.19
CA LYS A 2 4.45 -9.58 9.06
C LYS A 2 3.50 -8.55 8.48
N GLU A 3 3.35 -7.42 9.16
CA GLU A 3 2.47 -6.32 8.75
C GLU A 3 3.32 -5.09 8.46
N ILE A 4 3.01 -4.40 7.36
CA ILE A 4 3.74 -3.21 6.90
C ILE A 4 2.69 -2.14 6.59
N ILE A 5 2.82 -0.98 7.25
CA ILE A 5 1.91 0.14 7.08
C ILE A 5 2.65 1.28 6.38
N PHE A 6 2.05 1.78 5.31
CA PHE A 6 2.55 2.94 4.58
C PHE A 6 1.73 4.16 4.98
N TYR A 7 2.37 5.14 5.61
CA TYR A 7 1.77 6.44 5.88
C TYR A 7 2.15 7.42 4.77
N GLY A 8 1.20 8.23 4.35
CA GLY A 8 1.46 9.30 3.42
C GLY A 8 0.30 10.29 3.31
N ARG A 9 0.30 11.01 2.19
CA ARG A 9 -0.80 11.88 1.81
C ARG A 9 -1.30 11.51 0.42
N GLY A 10 -2.56 11.79 0.14
CA GLY A 10 -3.15 11.62 -1.18
C GLY A 10 -2.29 12.28 -2.26
N GLY A 11 -1.86 11.48 -3.23
CA GLY A 11 -0.97 11.90 -4.32
C GLY A 11 0.54 11.74 -4.07
N GLN A 12 0.98 11.27 -2.89
CA GLN A 12 2.40 11.04 -2.57
C GLN A 12 2.86 9.58 -2.79
N GLY A 13 1.99 8.72 -3.31
CA GLY A 13 2.37 7.37 -3.74
C GLY A 13 2.37 6.28 -2.65
N ALA A 14 1.88 6.53 -1.43
CA ALA A 14 1.81 5.51 -0.36
C ALA A 14 1.05 4.23 -0.79
N VAL A 15 -0.08 4.40 -1.46
CA VAL A 15 -0.89 3.29 -2.02
C VAL A 15 -0.12 2.53 -3.11
N THR A 16 0.52 3.28 -4.01
CA THR A 16 1.31 2.70 -5.10
C THR A 16 2.47 1.88 -4.54
N ALA A 17 3.15 2.39 -3.50
CA ALA A 17 4.22 1.69 -2.82
C ALA A 17 3.74 0.40 -2.15
N ALA A 18 2.60 0.44 -1.45
CA ALA A 18 2.00 -0.76 -0.84
C ALA A 18 1.67 -1.85 -1.87
N ASN A 19 1.03 -1.47 -2.98
CA ASN A 19 0.69 -2.40 -4.07
C ASN A 19 1.94 -2.95 -4.78
N LEU A 20 2.96 -2.11 -4.98
CA LEU A 20 4.22 -2.51 -5.58
C LEU A 20 4.96 -3.52 -4.69
N LEU A 21 5.01 -3.28 -3.38
CA LEU A 21 5.62 -4.20 -2.43
C LEU A 21 4.89 -5.55 -2.42
N ALA A 22 3.55 -5.54 -2.40
CA ALA A 22 2.77 -6.78 -2.45
C ALA A 22 3.03 -7.56 -3.75
N SER A 23 3.06 -6.87 -4.88
CA SER A 23 3.35 -7.47 -6.19
C SER A 23 4.76 -8.05 -6.27
N ALA A 24 5.76 -7.33 -5.74
CA ALA A 24 7.14 -7.80 -5.67
C ALA A 24 7.27 -9.02 -4.76
N ALA A 25 6.63 -9.00 -3.58
CA ALA A 25 6.65 -10.11 -2.65
C ALA A 25 6.02 -11.38 -3.24
N LEU A 26 4.90 -11.26 -3.96
CA LEU A 26 4.30 -12.36 -4.72
C LEU A 26 5.25 -12.91 -5.79
N LYS A 27 5.88 -12.03 -6.58
CA LYS A 27 6.87 -12.42 -7.61
C LYS A 27 8.09 -13.13 -7.02
N SER A 28 8.50 -12.77 -5.81
CA SER A 28 9.60 -13.42 -5.08
C SER A 28 9.21 -14.76 -4.43
N GLY A 29 7.99 -15.28 -4.67
CA GLY A 29 7.55 -16.57 -4.17
C GLY A 29 6.93 -16.55 -2.77
N ASN A 30 6.69 -15.37 -2.19
CA ASN A 30 5.97 -15.29 -0.91
C ASN A 30 4.49 -15.65 -1.11
N LYS A 31 3.96 -16.51 -0.25
CA LYS A 31 2.56 -16.92 -0.26
C LYS A 31 1.76 -16.11 0.76
N GLY A 32 0.48 -15.86 0.46
CA GLY A 32 -0.44 -15.18 1.38
C GLY A 32 -0.18 -13.68 1.53
N VAL A 33 0.39 -13.03 0.52
CA VAL A 33 0.62 -11.58 0.51
C VAL A 33 -0.67 -10.86 0.13
N GLN A 34 -1.06 -9.85 0.90
CA GLN A 34 -2.25 -9.04 0.63
C GLN A 34 -1.99 -7.57 0.97
N ALA A 35 -2.54 -6.66 0.18
CA ALA A 35 -2.52 -5.22 0.42
C ALA A 35 -3.95 -4.70 0.52
N PHE A 36 -4.20 -3.86 1.52
CA PHE A 36 -5.53 -3.30 1.82
C PHE A 36 -5.42 -1.78 1.99
N PRO A 37 -5.25 -1.03 0.89
CA PRO A 37 -5.20 0.42 0.98
C PRO A 37 -6.60 0.97 1.34
N PHE A 38 -6.64 1.91 2.28
CA PHE A 38 -7.87 2.62 2.66
C PHE A 38 -7.81 4.06 2.15
N PHE A 39 -8.93 4.59 1.65
CA PHE A 39 -9.03 5.97 1.16
C PHE A 39 -10.32 6.61 1.67
N GLY A 40 -10.22 7.83 2.18
CA GLY A 40 -11.37 8.72 2.35
C GLY A 40 -11.82 9.33 1.01
N ALA A 41 -12.87 10.15 1.04
CA ALA A 41 -13.41 10.80 -0.16
C ALA A 41 -12.44 11.79 -0.86
N GLU A 42 -11.41 12.26 -0.15
CA GLU A 42 -10.46 13.27 -0.65
C GLU A 42 -9.25 12.65 -1.36
N ARG A 43 -8.94 13.15 -2.56
CA ARG A 43 -7.96 12.53 -3.47
C ARG A 43 -6.56 13.15 -3.43
N ARG A 44 -6.37 14.35 -2.85
CA ARG A 44 -5.06 15.02 -2.81
C ARG A 44 -4.84 15.71 -1.47
N GLY A 45 -3.69 15.46 -0.84
CA GLY A 45 -3.29 16.12 0.41
C GLY A 45 -3.88 15.52 1.70
N ALA A 46 -5.00 14.80 1.62
CA ALA A 46 -5.58 14.08 2.74
C ALA A 46 -4.62 13.00 3.28
N PRO A 47 -4.60 12.74 4.60
CA PRO A 47 -3.80 11.67 5.17
C PRO A 47 -4.26 10.31 4.62
N VAL A 48 -3.30 9.47 4.27
CA VAL A 48 -3.46 8.12 3.73
C VAL A 48 -2.61 7.16 4.54
#